data_AF-A0A2K6TJT7-F1
#
_entry.id   AF-A0A2K6TJT7-F1
#
_cell.length_a   1.000
_cell.length_b   1.000
_cell.length_c   1.000
_cell.angle_alpha   90.00
_cell.angle_beta   90.00
_cell.angle_gamma   90.00
#
_symmetry.space_group_name_H-M   'P 1'
#
loop_
_entity.id
_entity.type
_entity.pdbx_description
1 polymer ?
#
loop_
_entity_poly.entity_id
_entity_poly.type
_entity_poly.pdbx_seq_one_letter_code
_entity_poly.pdbx_strand_id
1 'polypeptide(L)'
;PVPKRQKDGPRVGSCCRFKFPKVAARECCLHLIGQNSVTWLTPGCSAVLILDRSSYTVVFRIVSARFHSLCCHSTELGLICCPLKACVFSFQEMNGVLKGMLSEWFSSGFLNLERVTWHSPCEVLQKVSESEAVHPVKNWMDMKRRVGPYRRCYFFSHCSTPGEPLVVLHVALTGDISSNIQAIVKESPPSETEEKNRIAAAIFYSISLTQQGLQGVELGTFLIKRVVKELQREFPHLEVFSSLSPIPGFTKWLLGLLSSQTKEHGRNELFTDLECKEISEIIGGPINETLKLRLSSSEWVQSEKLVRALQAPLMRLCAWYLYGEKHRGYALNPVANFHLQNGAVLWRINWMADVSLKGLTSSCSLMANYRYFLEETGPNSTSYLCSKNIKASEQVLSLVAQFQKNSKL
;
A
#
# COMPACT_ATOMS: atom_id res chain seq x y z
N PRO A 1 16.82 27.88 67.28
CA PRO A 1 18.17 27.69 66.70
C PRO A 1 18.13 26.76 65.47
N VAL A 2 18.37 27.32 64.28
CA VAL A 2 18.52 26.56 63.02
C VAL A 2 19.93 25.93 62.97
N PRO A 3 20.10 24.69 62.46
CA PRO A 3 20.74 24.47 61.14
C PRO A 3 20.03 23.36 60.32
N LYS A 4 19.59 23.63 59.09
CA LYS A 4 20.24 23.46 57.75
C LYS A 4 20.13 22.05 57.12
N ARG A 5 19.65 22.07 55.86
CA ARG A 5 19.33 20.99 54.89
C ARG A 5 20.51 20.09 54.49
N GLN A 6 20.24 18.82 54.15
CA GLN A 6 20.67 18.21 52.87
C GLN A 6 19.85 16.96 52.51
N LYS A 7 19.84 16.62 51.22
CA LYS A 7 18.88 15.80 50.46
C LYS A 7 19.08 14.28 50.61
N ASP A 8 17.98 13.53 50.79
CA ASP A 8 17.94 12.07 50.61
C ASP A 8 17.36 11.69 49.24
N GLY A 9 18.10 10.86 48.48
CA GLY A 9 17.60 10.15 47.31
C GLY A 9 16.97 8.80 47.69
N PRO A 10 15.98 8.26 46.95
CA PRO A 10 15.27 7.05 47.37
C PRO A 10 15.89 5.76 46.82
N ARG A 11 15.61 4.71 47.59
CA ARG A 11 16.16 3.35 47.60
C ARG A 11 15.57 2.45 46.50
N VAL A 12 16.36 1.43 46.17
CA VAL A 12 16.09 0.29 45.27
C VAL A 12 14.91 -0.57 45.78
N GLY A 13 14.01 -1.01 44.89
CA GLY A 13 12.87 -1.89 45.20
C GLY A 13 12.56 -2.97 44.15
N SER A 14 12.71 -4.23 44.59
CA SER A 14 12.02 -5.50 44.24
C SER A 14 11.85 -5.98 42.77
N CYS A 15 12.39 -7.18 42.49
CA CYS A 15 12.23 -7.95 41.24
C CYS A 15 11.32 -9.18 41.47
N CYS A 16 10.25 -9.35 40.67
CA CYS A 16 9.37 -10.53 40.69
C CYS A 16 9.90 -11.61 39.72
N ARG A 17 10.12 -12.84 40.21
CA ARG A 17 10.53 -14.01 39.40
C ARG A 17 9.33 -14.92 39.11
N PHE A 18 9.03 -15.16 37.83
CA PHE A 18 8.19 -16.28 37.38
C PHE A 18 9.07 -17.42 36.82
N LYS A 19 8.79 -18.66 37.22
CA LYS A 19 9.48 -19.88 36.77
C LYS A 19 8.73 -20.52 35.59
N PHE A 20 9.42 -20.75 34.48
CA PHE A 20 9.01 -21.66 33.39
C PHE A 20 10.07 -22.78 33.21
N PRO A 21 9.70 -23.95 32.66
CA PRO A 21 10.51 -25.16 32.72
C PRO A 21 11.69 -25.15 31.73
N LYS A 22 12.73 -25.90 32.11
CA LYS A 22 14.12 -25.87 31.65
C LYS A 22 14.31 -26.09 30.14
N VAL A 23 14.62 -25.02 29.39
CA VAL A 23 15.62 -25.03 28.30
C VAL A 23 16.38 -23.70 28.36
N ALA A 24 17.68 -23.77 28.67
CA ALA A 24 18.68 -22.70 28.59
C ALA A 24 18.33 -21.32 29.20
N ALA A 25 18.35 -21.22 30.54
CA ALA A 25 18.39 -19.93 31.23
C ALA A 25 19.76 -19.24 31.03
N ARG A 26 19.78 -18.08 30.36
CA ARG A 26 20.81 -17.05 30.53
C ARG A 26 20.11 -15.75 30.95
N GLU A 27 20.54 -15.20 32.07
CA GLU A 27 19.87 -14.11 32.80
C GLU A 27 19.81 -12.81 31.97
N CYS A 28 18.62 -12.23 31.82
CA CYS A 28 18.41 -10.88 31.29
C CYS A 28 18.11 -9.91 32.45
N CYS A 29 18.95 -8.90 32.63
CA CYS A 29 18.69 -7.81 33.57
C CYS A 29 18.03 -6.62 32.84
N LEU A 30 16.87 -6.18 33.34
CA LEU A 30 16.25 -4.92 32.94
C LEU A 30 16.93 -3.78 33.72
N HIS A 31 17.44 -2.76 33.03
CA HIS A 31 17.87 -1.52 33.66
C HIS A 31 17.09 -0.34 33.08
N LEU A 32 16.25 0.28 33.91
CA LEU A 32 15.57 1.53 33.62
C LEU A 32 16.58 2.67 33.78
N ILE A 33 17.04 3.23 32.66
CA ILE A 33 17.82 4.47 32.65
C ILE A 33 17.02 5.50 31.84
N GLY A 34 16.38 6.44 32.53
CA GLY A 34 15.87 7.69 31.96
C GLY A 34 14.60 7.57 31.10
N GLN A 35 13.83 8.65 31.07
CA GLN A 35 12.39 8.67 30.73
C GLN A 35 11.98 8.30 29.30
N ASN A 36 12.86 7.90 28.37
CA ASN A 36 12.45 7.68 26.96
C ASN A 36 13.29 6.63 26.18
N SER A 37 13.89 5.64 26.83
CA SER A 37 14.66 4.61 26.13
C SER A 37 14.58 3.24 26.79
N VAL A 38 14.34 2.19 26.00
CA VAL A 38 14.42 0.79 26.42
C VAL A 38 15.65 0.17 25.78
N THR A 39 16.63 -0.21 26.59
CA THR A 39 17.88 -0.84 26.17
C THR A 39 17.83 -2.35 26.41
N TRP A 40 18.15 -3.14 25.38
CA TRP A 40 18.30 -4.59 25.48
C TRP A 40 19.78 -4.95 25.39
N LEU A 41 20.30 -5.65 26.40
CA LEU A 41 21.68 -6.12 26.43
C LEU A 41 21.71 -7.65 26.24
N THR A 42 22.12 -8.08 25.04
CA THR A 42 22.62 -9.43 24.77
C THR A 42 24.09 -9.35 24.40
N PRO A 43 24.94 -10.33 24.77
CA PRO A 43 26.36 -10.27 24.45
C PRO A 43 26.57 -10.51 22.96
N GLY A 44 26.88 -9.45 22.20
CA GLY A 44 27.32 -9.53 20.80
C GLY A 44 26.81 -8.41 19.88
N CYS A 45 25.63 -7.83 20.15
CA CYS A 45 25.08 -6.67 19.44
C CYS A 45 24.11 -5.95 20.37
N SER A 46 24.25 -4.62 20.48
CA SER A 46 23.28 -3.76 21.18
C SER A 46 22.50 -2.97 20.12
N ALA A 47 21.21 -3.26 19.97
CA ALA A 47 20.31 -2.46 19.16
C ALA A 47 19.49 -1.55 20.08
N VAL A 48 19.52 -0.25 19.80
CA VAL A 48 18.68 0.73 20.48
C VAL A 48 17.63 1.19 19.49
N LEU A 49 16.36 0.93 19.81
CA LEU A 49 15.23 1.43 19.04
C LEU A 49 14.89 2.83 19.57
N ILE A 50 15.15 3.86 18.77
CA ILE A 50 14.77 5.24 19.12
C ILE A 50 13.69 5.66 18.13
N LEU A 51 12.49 5.88 18.67
CA LEU A 51 11.40 6.52 17.93
C LEU A 51 11.61 8.04 18.04
N ASP A 52 12.21 8.63 17.02
CA ASP A 52 12.39 10.07 16.94
C ASP A 52 11.07 10.75 16.57
N ARG A 53 10.49 11.47 17.53
CA ARG A 53 9.25 12.25 17.38
C ARG A 53 9.37 13.41 16.38
N SER A 54 10.59 13.86 16.06
CA SER A 54 10.79 15.02 15.18
C SER A 54 10.85 14.68 13.70
N SER A 55 11.23 13.44 13.36
CA SER A 55 11.49 13.01 11.97
C SER A 55 10.49 11.98 11.44
N TYR A 56 9.54 11.51 12.26
CA TYR A 56 8.60 10.41 11.94
C TYR A 56 9.28 9.19 11.27
N THR A 57 10.54 8.93 11.62
CA THR A 57 11.39 7.91 11.00
C THR A 57 11.92 6.98 12.09
N VAL A 58 11.83 5.68 11.87
CA VAL A 58 12.46 4.69 12.76
C VAL A 58 13.97 4.72 12.50
N VAL A 59 14.74 5.28 13.44
CA VAL A 59 16.20 5.29 13.37
C VAL A 59 16.76 4.11 14.16
N PHE A 60 17.29 3.11 13.46
CA PHE A 60 18.10 2.07 14.09
C PHE A 60 19.52 2.58 14.31
N ARG A 61 19.91 2.78 15.57
CA ARG A 61 21.33 2.93 15.92
C ARG A 61 21.90 1.56 16.27
N ILE A 62 22.65 0.98 15.33
CA ILE A 62 23.53 -0.16 15.61
C ILE A 62 24.78 0.41 16.28
N VAL A 63 24.90 0.26 17.60
CA VAL A 63 26.15 0.58 18.31
C VAL A 63 27.04 -0.65 18.22
N SER A 64 27.92 -0.70 17.22
CA SER A 64 29.00 -1.68 17.19
C SER A 64 30.03 -1.29 18.24
N ALA A 65 30.26 -2.16 19.24
CA ALA A 65 31.20 -1.90 20.34
C ALA A 65 32.68 -2.08 19.95
N ARG A 66 33.01 -2.11 18.66
CA ARG A 66 34.39 -2.20 18.15
C ARG A 66 34.59 -1.22 17.02
N PHE A 67 34.79 0.04 17.36
CA PHE A 67 35.65 1.03 16.68
C PHE A 67 35.45 2.37 17.41
N HIS A 68 35.92 2.42 18.66
CA HIS A 68 35.99 3.66 19.43
C HIS A 68 37.42 4.21 19.32
N SER A 69 37.75 4.75 18.15
CA SER A 69 38.83 5.73 17.99
C SER A 69 38.79 6.24 16.54
N LEU A 70 38.65 7.56 16.39
CA LEU A 70 38.65 8.33 15.14
C LEU A 70 37.33 8.35 14.34
N CYS A 71 36.43 9.25 14.73
CA CYS A 71 35.77 10.25 13.86
C CYS A 71 34.57 10.87 14.60
N CYS A 72 34.84 11.57 15.69
CA CYS A 72 33.97 12.66 16.12
C CYS A 72 34.56 13.94 15.53
N HIS A 73 34.14 14.32 14.33
CA HIS A 73 34.05 15.71 13.89
C HIS A 73 33.03 15.79 12.75
N SER A 74 32.12 16.75 12.89
CA SER A 74 31.01 17.09 12.01
C SER A 74 31.34 17.00 10.51
N THR A 75 30.45 16.45 9.70
CA THR A 75 30.26 16.88 8.30
C THR A 75 28.97 16.30 7.72
N GLU A 76 28.09 17.22 7.32
CA GLU A 76 27.10 17.02 6.27
C GLU A 76 27.78 16.56 4.97
N LEU A 77 27.05 15.82 4.13
CA LEU A 77 27.33 15.55 2.70
C LEU A 77 28.61 14.79 2.34
N GLY A 78 28.45 13.58 1.78
CA GLY A 78 29.48 12.99 0.88
C GLY A 78 29.72 11.49 1.03
N LEU A 79 28.86 10.66 0.45
CA LEU A 79 29.16 9.25 0.14
C LEU A 79 30.03 9.19 -1.12
N ILE A 80 31.35 9.11 -0.97
CA ILE A 80 32.29 8.86 -2.09
C ILE A 80 32.98 7.50 -1.92
N CYS A 81 32.69 6.62 -2.89
CA CYS A 81 33.45 5.45 -3.37
C CYS A 81 34.03 4.45 -2.36
N CYS A 82 33.27 3.38 -2.10
CA CYS A 82 33.79 2.04 -1.80
C CYS A 82 33.35 1.05 -2.91
N PRO A 83 34.10 -0.02 -3.21
CA PRO A 83 33.88 -0.86 -4.39
C PRO A 83 32.48 -1.50 -4.37
N LEU A 84 31.65 -1.03 -5.30
CA LEU A 84 30.18 -1.17 -5.35
C LEU A 84 29.62 -2.60 -5.43
N LYS A 85 30.42 -3.64 -5.68
CA LYS A 85 29.89 -5.01 -5.80
C LYS A 85 29.91 -5.82 -4.51
N ALA A 86 30.92 -5.65 -3.66
CA ALA A 86 31.01 -6.37 -2.38
C ALA A 86 30.14 -5.71 -1.28
N CYS A 87 30.02 -4.37 -1.31
CA CYS A 87 29.16 -3.65 -0.35
C CYS A 87 27.67 -3.94 -0.56
N VAL A 88 27.22 -4.06 -1.82
CA VAL A 88 25.79 -4.29 -2.15
C VAL A 88 25.27 -5.62 -1.63
N PHE A 89 26.09 -6.67 -1.61
CA PHE A 89 25.71 -7.97 -1.01
C PHE A 89 25.47 -7.84 0.50
N SER A 90 26.38 -7.17 1.22
CA SER A 90 26.26 -6.93 2.66
C SER A 90 25.02 -6.10 3.03
N PHE A 91 24.69 -5.06 2.26
CA PHE A 91 23.50 -4.24 2.51
C PHE A 91 22.19 -4.99 2.25
N GLN A 92 22.13 -5.85 1.23
CA GLN A 92 20.93 -6.65 0.95
C GLN A 92 20.68 -7.69 2.04
N GLU A 93 21.74 -8.34 2.54
CA GLU A 93 21.66 -9.28 3.66
C GLU A 93 21.23 -8.59 4.95
N MET A 94 21.84 -7.43 5.29
CA MET A 94 21.42 -6.63 6.45
C MET A 94 19.96 -6.18 6.35
N ASN A 95 19.51 -5.77 5.17
CA ASN A 95 18.11 -5.42 4.94
C ASN A 95 17.19 -6.63 5.15
N GLY A 96 17.62 -7.83 4.73
CA GLY A 96 16.90 -9.07 4.99
C GLY A 96 16.74 -9.38 6.48
N VAL A 97 17.83 -9.24 7.26
CA VAL A 97 17.81 -9.46 8.71
C VAL A 97 16.91 -8.43 9.41
N LEU A 98 17.06 -7.15 9.08
CA LEU A 98 16.21 -6.08 9.64
C LEU A 98 14.74 -6.30 9.30
N LYS A 99 14.44 -6.69 8.06
CA LYS A 99 13.08 -7.02 7.64
C LYS A 99 12.50 -8.20 8.43
N GLY A 100 13.31 -9.22 8.72
CA GLY A 100 12.93 -10.33 9.60
C GLY A 100 12.54 -9.85 10.99
N MET A 101 13.40 -9.06 11.64
CA MET A 101 13.15 -8.50 12.98
C MET A 101 11.90 -7.61 13.01
N LEU A 102 11.74 -6.74 12.00
CA LEU A 102 10.56 -5.89 11.87
C LEU A 102 9.28 -6.72 11.68
N SER A 103 9.34 -7.84 10.96
CA SER A 103 8.18 -8.71 10.76
C SER A 103 7.70 -9.37 12.06
N GLU A 104 8.61 -9.67 12.98
CA GLU A 104 8.26 -10.19 14.31
C GLU A 104 7.66 -9.11 15.21
N TRP A 105 8.28 -7.94 15.28
CA TRP A 105 7.83 -6.83 16.13
C TRP A 105 6.51 -6.21 15.67
N PHE A 106 6.30 -6.12 14.37
CA PHE A 106 5.07 -5.61 13.77
C PHE A 106 4.10 -6.75 13.40
N SER A 107 4.18 -7.88 14.11
CA SER A 107 3.21 -8.95 13.97
C SER A 107 1.83 -8.54 14.50
N SER A 108 0.78 -9.22 14.03
CA SER A 108 -0.61 -8.84 14.32
C SER A 108 -0.94 -8.71 15.81
N GLY A 109 -0.21 -9.39 16.71
CA GLY A 109 -0.42 -9.33 18.16
C GLY A 109 -0.05 -7.99 18.79
N PHE A 110 0.83 -7.20 18.18
CA PHE A 110 1.31 -5.91 18.69
C PHE A 110 0.66 -4.70 18.02
N LEU A 111 -0.29 -4.95 17.11
CA LEU A 111 -0.98 -3.91 16.38
C LEU A 111 -2.40 -3.72 16.94
N ASN A 112 -2.78 -2.48 17.21
CA ASN A 112 -4.13 -2.10 17.58
C ASN A 112 -4.86 -1.54 16.37
N LEU A 113 -6.08 -2.02 16.12
CA LEU A 113 -6.96 -1.45 15.11
C LEU A 113 -7.73 -0.29 15.75
N GLU A 114 -7.51 0.92 15.25
CA GLU A 114 -8.19 2.12 15.72
C GLU A 114 -9.08 2.68 14.60
N ARG A 115 -10.27 3.17 14.99
CA ARG A 115 -11.21 3.82 14.07
C ARG A 115 -11.02 5.35 14.14
N VAL A 116 -10.84 5.98 12.98
CA VAL A 116 -10.83 7.44 12.87
C VAL A 116 -12.26 7.93 12.67
N THR A 117 -12.67 8.87 13.50
CA THR A 117 -13.95 9.57 13.39
C THR A 117 -13.74 11.07 13.46
N TRP A 118 -14.79 11.86 13.23
CA TRP A 118 -14.70 13.32 13.43
C TRP A 118 -14.44 13.73 14.89
N HIS A 119 -14.62 12.82 15.86
CA HIS A 119 -14.31 13.05 17.27
C HIS A 119 -12.86 12.70 17.63
N SER A 120 -12.10 12.10 16.71
CA SER A 120 -10.70 11.76 16.93
C SER A 120 -9.84 13.04 17.06
N PRO A 121 -8.70 12.98 17.77
CA PRO A 121 -7.81 14.14 17.91
C PRO A 121 -7.39 14.70 16.54
N CYS A 122 -7.33 16.03 16.43
CA CYS A 122 -6.94 16.72 15.20
C CYS A 122 -5.55 16.27 14.70
N GLU A 123 -4.63 15.97 15.61
CA GLU A 123 -3.29 15.45 15.28
C GLU A 123 -3.36 14.15 14.46
N VAL A 124 -4.26 13.23 14.82
CA VAL A 124 -4.44 11.96 14.09
C VAL A 124 -5.03 12.24 12.71
N LEU A 125 -6.03 13.12 12.63
CA LEU A 125 -6.64 13.52 11.34
C LEU A 125 -5.62 14.17 10.40
N GLN A 126 -4.74 15.01 10.95
CA GLN A 126 -3.65 15.63 10.20
C GLN A 126 -2.68 14.58 9.65
N LYS A 127 -2.18 13.67 10.51
CA LYS A 127 -1.29 12.58 10.08
C LYS A 127 -1.92 11.68 9.02
N VAL A 128 -3.21 11.37 9.16
CA VAL A 128 -3.95 10.61 8.13
C VAL A 128 -4.05 11.40 6.82
N SER A 129 -4.31 12.70 6.88
CA SER A 129 -4.39 13.56 5.70
C SER A 129 -3.04 13.69 4.99
N GLU A 130 -1.94 13.81 5.72
CA GLU A 130 -0.57 13.93 5.20
C GLU A 130 -0.08 12.60 4.59
N SER A 131 -0.48 11.47 5.18
CA SER A 131 -0.08 10.14 4.71
C SER A 131 -0.94 9.56 3.58
N GLU A 132 -1.98 10.26 3.14
CA GLU A 132 -2.86 9.80 2.05
C GLU A 132 -2.13 9.81 0.70
N ALA A 133 -1.66 8.63 0.30
CA ALA A 133 -0.84 8.46 -0.90
C ALA A 133 -1.66 8.16 -2.16
N VAL A 134 -2.91 7.73 -2.04
CA VAL A 134 -3.72 7.28 -3.18
C VAL A 134 -4.49 8.46 -3.78
N HIS A 135 -5.37 9.08 -2.98
CA HIS A 135 -6.23 10.18 -3.41
C HIS A 135 -6.08 11.37 -2.45
N PRO A 136 -5.20 12.34 -2.74
CA PRO A 136 -4.91 13.45 -1.83
C PRO A 136 -6.17 14.12 -1.29
N VAL A 137 -6.21 14.36 0.02
CA VAL A 137 -7.31 15.08 0.67
C VAL A 137 -7.22 16.54 0.24
N LYS A 138 -8.34 17.09 -0.26
CA LYS A 138 -8.32 18.47 -0.79
C LYS A 138 -8.35 19.51 0.33
N ASN A 139 -9.37 19.40 1.19
CA ASN A 139 -9.70 20.39 2.22
C ASN A 139 -10.16 19.67 3.50
N TRP A 140 -10.21 20.36 4.64
CA TRP A 140 -10.71 19.78 5.89
C TRP A 140 -12.15 19.26 5.80
N MET A 141 -13.00 19.90 5.00
CA MET A 141 -14.37 19.43 4.73
C MET A 141 -14.38 18.10 3.97
N ASP A 142 -13.37 17.85 3.13
CA ASP A 142 -13.16 16.55 2.48
C ASP A 142 -12.78 15.48 3.50
N MET A 143 -11.90 15.82 4.44
CA MET A 143 -11.55 14.92 5.55
C MET A 143 -12.79 14.57 6.39
N LYS A 144 -13.63 15.57 6.72
CA LYS A 144 -14.90 15.35 7.45
C LYS A 144 -15.82 14.37 6.71
N ARG A 145 -15.91 14.45 5.38
CA ARG A 145 -16.69 13.49 4.58
C ARG A 145 -16.10 12.09 4.62
N ARG A 146 -14.77 11.95 4.52
CA ARG A 146 -14.08 10.64 4.52
C ARG A 146 -14.16 9.89 5.85
N VAL A 147 -14.40 10.58 6.96
CA VAL A 147 -14.62 9.97 8.29
C VAL A 147 -16.08 10.06 8.75
N GLY A 148 -16.98 10.50 7.86
CA GLY A 148 -18.39 10.74 8.12
C GLY A 148 -19.30 9.53 7.85
N PRO A 149 -20.61 9.75 7.67
CA PRO A 149 -21.55 8.66 7.39
C PRO A 149 -21.24 7.97 6.06
N TYR A 150 -21.51 6.68 5.98
CA TYR A 150 -21.18 5.78 4.85
C TYR A 150 -19.68 5.66 4.54
N ARG A 151 -18.80 6.19 5.40
CA ARG A 151 -17.34 6.17 5.21
C ARG A 151 -16.64 5.78 6.49
N ARG A 152 -15.87 4.70 6.45
CA ARG A 152 -15.11 4.22 7.62
C ARG A 152 -13.63 4.35 7.34
N CYS A 153 -12.90 4.93 8.29
CA CYS A 153 -11.46 5.05 8.22
C CYS A 153 -10.85 4.33 9.42
N TYR A 154 -9.91 3.45 9.15
CA TYR A 154 -9.21 2.68 10.16
C TYR A 154 -7.71 2.85 9.98
N PHE A 155 -6.96 2.72 11.07
CA PHE A 155 -5.51 2.59 11.00
C PHE A 155 -5.00 1.55 11.98
N PHE A 156 -3.81 1.01 11.70
CA PHE A 156 -3.04 0.29 12.71
C PHE A 156 -2.07 1.22 13.41
N SER A 157 -2.07 1.15 14.74
CA SER A 157 -1.01 1.66 15.60
C SER A 157 -0.27 0.52 16.27
N HIS A 158 0.96 0.75 16.69
CA HIS A 158 1.69 -0.20 17.53
C HIS A 158 1.30 0.00 19.00
N CYS A 159 1.20 -1.08 19.79
CA CYS A 159 0.81 -1.01 21.20
C CYS A 159 1.66 -0.04 22.04
N SER A 160 2.94 0.12 21.72
CA SER A 160 3.84 1.05 22.42
C SER A 160 3.70 2.51 21.97
N THR A 161 3.08 2.78 20.82
CA THR A 161 2.83 4.12 20.27
C THR A 161 1.40 4.24 19.76
N PRO A 162 0.41 4.28 20.68
CA PRO A 162 -0.98 4.48 20.31
C PRO A 162 -1.16 5.86 19.65
N GLY A 163 -2.09 5.96 18.70
CA GLY A 163 -2.36 7.20 17.96
C GLY A 163 -1.39 7.55 16.83
N GLU A 164 -0.30 6.79 16.65
CA GLU A 164 0.57 6.90 15.48
C GLU A 164 0.11 5.93 14.37
N PRO A 165 -0.43 6.43 13.24
CA PRO A 165 -0.89 5.56 12.17
C PRO A 165 0.30 4.99 11.40
N LEU A 166 0.37 3.65 11.29
CA LEU A 166 1.36 2.91 10.48
C LEU A 166 0.82 2.61 9.07
N VAL A 167 -0.45 2.23 9.00
CA VAL A 167 -1.17 1.99 7.76
C VAL A 167 -2.60 2.48 7.93
N VAL A 168 -3.09 3.23 6.95
CA VAL A 168 -4.44 3.78 6.93
C VAL A 168 -5.25 3.08 5.85
N LEU A 169 -6.47 2.67 6.19
CA LEU A 169 -7.45 2.08 5.29
C LEU A 169 -8.72 2.92 5.29
N HIS A 170 -9.10 3.40 4.11
CA HIS A 170 -10.39 4.02 3.88
C HIS A 170 -11.37 3.07 3.21
N VAL A 171 -12.59 3.02 3.74
CA VAL A 171 -13.68 2.14 3.34
C VAL A 171 -14.91 2.97 2.99
N ALA A 172 -15.52 2.71 1.85
CA ALA A 172 -16.82 3.25 1.48
C ALA A 172 -17.89 2.16 1.63
N LEU A 173 -18.98 2.47 2.31
CA LEU A 173 -20.16 1.62 2.47
C LEU A 173 -21.16 1.99 1.38
N THR A 174 -21.57 1.01 0.58
CA THR A 174 -22.40 1.21 -0.62
C THR A 174 -23.35 0.01 -0.83
N GLY A 175 -24.31 0.15 -1.74
CA GLY A 175 -25.23 -0.93 -2.14
C GLY A 175 -24.64 -1.90 -3.18
N ASP A 176 -23.59 -1.49 -3.90
CA ASP A 176 -23.02 -2.26 -5.01
C ASP A 176 -21.50 -2.09 -5.09
N ILE A 177 -20.82 -2.94 -5.87
CA ILE A 177 -19.37 -2.82 -6.07
C ILE A 177 -19.08 -1.60 -6.95
N SER A 178 -18.54 -0.54 -6.34
CA SER A 178 -18.24 0.72 -7.02
C SER A 178 -17.23 0.56 -8.17
N SER A 179 -17.51 1.26 -9.27
CA SER A 179 -16.68 1.30 -10.48
C SER A 179 -15.91 2.61 -10.67
N ASN A 180 -16.27 3.68 -9.94
CA ASN A 180 -15.71 5.02 -10.12
C ASN A 180 -15.33 5.67 -8.78
N ILE A 181 -14.14 6.27 -8.71
CA ILE A 181 -13.64 6.88 -7.46
C ILE A 181 -14.23 8.26 -7.22
N GLN A 182 -14.51 9.03 -8.27
CA GLN A 182 -15.14 10.35 -8.13
C GLN A 182 -16.53 10.23 -7.52
N ALA A 183 -17.27 9.16 -7.84
CA ALA A 183 -18.54 8.84 -7.19
C ALA A 183 -18.35 8.68 -5.68
N ILE A 184 -17.30 8.01 -5.21
CA ILE A 184 -17.05 7.83 -3.77
C ILE A 184 -16.61 9.13 -3.08
N VAL A 185 -15.66 9.88 -3.68
CA VAL A 185 -15.03 11.04 -3.02
C VAL A 185 -15.90 12.30 -3.09
N LYS A 186 -16.65 12.49 -4.18
CA LYS A 186 -17.49 13.68 -4.36
C LYS A 186 -18.92 13.51 -3.84
N GLU A 187 -19.34 12.28 -3.55
CA GLU A 187 -20.66 12.04 -2.97
C GLU A 187 -20.79 12.75 -1.61
N SER A 188 -21.87 13.49 -1.48
CA SER A 188 -22.32 14.07 -0.22
C SER A 188 -23.62 13.36 0.16
N PRO A 189 -23.62 12.54 1.22
CA PRO A 189 -24.83 11.84 1.62
C PRO A 189 -25.89 12.86 2.06
N PRO A 190 -27.16 12.70 1.65
CA PRO A 190 -28.23 13.65 1.91
C PRO A 190 -28.72 13.65 3.37
N SER A 191 -28.41 12.59 4.13
CA SER A 191 -28.77 12.44 5.54
C SER A 191 -27.53 12.17 6.39
N GLU A 192 -27.48 12.76 7.59
CA GLU A 192 -26.43 12.49 8.58
C GLU A 192 -26.54 11.07 9.17
N THR A 193 -27.68 10.41 9.03
CA THR A 193 -27.95 9.08 9.59
C THR A 193 -27.75 7.98 8.54
N GLU A 194 -27.03 6.92 8.91
CA GLU A 194 -26.74 5.78 8.03
C GLU A 194 -27.94 4.80 7.99
N GLU A 195 -28.48 4.57 6.80
CA GLU A 195 -29.50 3.54 6.58
C GLU A 195 -28.83 2.18 6.41
N LYS A 196 -28.82 1.39 7.49
CA LYS A 196 -28.13 0.08 7.51
C LYS A 196 -28.59 -0.89 6.42
N ASN A 197 -29.87 -0.83 6.04
CA ASN A 197 -30.47 -1.72 5.04
C ASN A 197 -29.95 -1.47 3.62
N ARG A 198 -29.45 -0.28 3.33
CA ARG A 198 -28.94 0.10 2.00
C ARG A 198 -27.49 -0.34 1.77
N ILE A 199 -26.78 -0.70 2.85
CA ILE A 199 -25.38 -1.07 2.81
C ILE A 199 -25.29 -2.57 2.54
N ALA A 200 -24.82 -2.94 1.35
CA ALA A 200 -24.64 -4.33 0.92
C ALA A 200 -23.17 -4.67 0.58
N ALA A 201 -22.33 -3.67 0.31
CA ALA A 201 -20.93 -3.84 -0.01
C ALA A 201 -20.02 -2.83 0.69
N ALA A 202 -18.80 -3.28 1.04
CA ALA A 202 -17.73 -2.45 1.58
C ALA A 202 -16.57 -2.38 0.59
N ILE A 203 -16.21 -1.15 0.21
CA ILE A 203 -15.24 -0.85 -0.83
C ILE A 203 -13.99 -0.20 -0.24
N PHE A 204 -12.87 -0.91 -0.30
CA PHE A 204 -11.55 -0.41 0.08
C PHE A 204 -10.99 0.47 -1.04
N TYR A 205 -11.11 1.79 -0.92
CA TYR A 205 -10.73 2.72 -2.00
C TYR A 205 -9.37 3.39 -1.79
N SER A 206 -8.83 3.38 -0.56
CA SER A 206 -7.47 3.84 -0.30
C SER A 206 -6.81 3.02 0.80
N ILE A 207 -5.58 2.57 0.53
CA ILE A 207 -4.70 1.90 1.48
C ILE A 207 -3.35 2.63 1.40
N SER A 208 -2.98 3.29 2.48
CA SER A 208 -1.76 4.11 2.52
C SER A 208 -0.85 3.63 3.65
N LEU A 209 0.39 3.26 3.30
CA LEU A 209 1.44 2.99 4.28
C LEU A 209 2.11 4.32 4.64
N THR A 210 2.06 4.70 5.91
CA THR A 210 2.62 5.98 6.38
C THR A 210 4.15 5.87 6.50
N GLN A 211 4.64 4.72 6.97
CA GLN A 211 6.05 4.47 7.26
C GLN A 211 6.71 3.65 6.14
N GLN A 212 7.52 4.31 5.31
CA GLN A 212 8.24 3.66 4.20
C GLN A 212 9.24 2.59 4.68
N GLY A 213 9.77 2.72 5.90
CA GLY A 213 10.68 1.74 6.49
C GLY A 213 10.04 0.36 6.74
N LEU A 214 8.71 0.27 6.75
CA LEU A 214 7.97 -0.97 6.92
C LEU A 214 7.56 -1.60 5.57
N GLN A 215 8.08 -1.07 4.45
CA GLN A 215 7.76 -1.59 3.13
C GLN A 215 8.20 -3.06 3.01
N GLY A 216 7.23 -3.92 2.71
CA GLY A 216 7.44 -5.36 2.57
C GLY A 216 7.24 -6.16 3.85
N VAL A 217 6.93 -5.53 4.98
CA VAL A 217 6.33 -6.21 6.14
C VAL A 217 4.82 -6.38 5.85
N GLU A 218 4.26 -7.56 6.13
CA GLU A 218 2.89 -7.97 5.73
C GLU A 218 1.78 -7.32 6.57
N LEU A 219 1.87 -6.03 6.87
CA LEU A 219 0.90 -5.28 7.67
C LEU A 219 -0.49 -5.25 7.03
N GLY A 220 -0.55 -5.10 5.70
CA GLY A 220 -1.81 -4.90 4.99
C GLY A 220 -2.72 -6.13 4.95
N THR A 221 -2.16 -7.35 4.93
CA THR A 221 -2.93 -8.60 4.94
C THR A 221 -3.80 -8.70 6.19
N PHE A 222 -3.20 -8.42 7.35
CA PHE A 222 -3.89 -8.46 8.63
C PHE A 222 -4.87 -7.30 8.78
N LEU A 223 -4.58 -6.15 8.18
CA LEU A 223 -5.44 -4.97 8.21
C LEU A 223 -6.81 -5.26 7.60
N ILE A 224 -6.81 -5.78 6.37
CA ILE A 224 -8.06 -6.06 5.66
C ILE A 224 -8.87 -7.10 6.43
N LYS A 225 -8.25 -8.19 6.89
CA LYS A 225 -8.95 -9.24 7.65
C LYS A 225 -9.55 -8.73 8.96
N ARG A 226 -8.84 -7.88 9.71
CA ARG A 226 -9.37 -7.30 10.96
C ARG A 226 -10.49 -6.29 10.70
N VAL A 227 -10.33 -5.44 9.69
CA VAL A 227 -11.35 -4.45 9.32
C VAL A 227 -12.61 -5.13 8.80
N VAL A 228 -12.49 -6.20 8.01
CA VAL A 228 -13.64 -7.03 7.61
C VAL A 228 -14.40 -7.54 8.84
N LYS A 229 -13.71 -8.14 9.81
CA LYS A 229 -14.36 -8.63 11.05
C LYS A 229 -15.06 -7.52 11.82
N GLU A 230 -14.45 -6.35 11.89
CA GLU A 230 -15.03 -5.20 12.60
C GLU A 230 -16.25 -4.63 11.86
N LEU A 231 -16.21 -4.60 10.53
CA LEU A 231 -17.36 -4.23 9.70
C LEU A 231 -18.49 -5.25 9.82
N GLN A 232 -18.19 -6.55 9.86
CA GLN A 232 -19.19 -7.61 10.06
C GLN A 232 -19.81 -7.57 11.46
N ARG A 233 -19.05 -7.16 12.49
CA ARG A 233 -19.57 -6.96 13.85
C ARG A 233 -20.61 -5.83 13.89
N GLU A 234 -20.40 -4.80 13.07
CA GLU A 234 -21.30 -3.65 13.00
C GLU A 234 -22.47 -3.84 12.01
N PHE A 235 -22.21 -4.56 10.92
CA PHE A 235 -23.16 -4.88 9.85
C PHE A 235 -23.13 -6.39 9.58
N PRO A 236 -23.91 -7.20 10.32
CA PRO A 236 -23.88 -8.66 10.18
C PRO A 236 -24.30 -9.18 8.80
N HIS A 237 -25.12 -8.44 8.06
CA HIS A 237 -25.58 -8.77 6.70
C HIS A 237 -24.58 -8.39 5.59
N LEU A 238 -23.43 -7.82 5.94
CA LEU A 238 -22.41 -7.39 4.98
C LEU A 238 -21.55 -8.56 4.52
N GLU A 239 -21.78 -9.01 3.28
CA GLU A 239 -21.07 -10.14 2.68
C GLU A 239 -20.08 -9.73 1.57
N VAL A 240 -20.30 -8.58 0.94
CA VAL A 240 -19.54 -8.18 -0.25
C VAL A 240 -18.40 -7.24 0.13
N PHE A 241 -17.16 -7.70 -0.06
CA PHE A 241 -15.95 -6.91 0.16
C PHE A 241 -15.14 -6.82 -1.13
N SER A 242 -14.79 -5.61 -1.55
CA SER A 242 -13.95 -5.38 -2.73
C SER A 242 -13.05 -4.17 -2.50
N SER A 243 -11.94 -4.08 -3.21
CA SER A 243 -11.24 -2.81 -3.36
C SER A 243 -11.68 -2.08 -4.62
N LEU A 244 -11.37 -0.79 -4.69
CA LEU A 244 -11.30 -0.01 -5.92
C LEU A 244 -9.89 0.58 -5.97
N SER A 245 -8.99 -0.11 -6.66
CA SER A 245 -7.55 0.13 -6.56
C SER A 245 -6.98 0.76 -7.83
N PRO A 246 -6.02 1.70 -7.71
CA PRO A 246 -5.33 2.26 -8.87
C PRO A 246 -4.38 1.24 -9.51
N ILE A 247 -3.98 1.49 -10.75
CA ILE A 247 -3.07 0.64 -11.51
C ILE A 247 -1.77 1.41 -11.83
N PRO A 248 -0.93 1.72 -10.83
CA PRO A 248 0.23 2.56 -11.03
C PRO A 248 1.23 1.89 -11.99
N GLY A 249 1.74 2.65 -12.96
CA GLY A 249 2.76 2.18 -13.89
C GLY A 249 2.24 1.59 -15.20
N PHE A 250 0.92 1.46 -15.37
CA PHE A 250 0.32 0.97 -16.62
C PHE A 250 0.63 1.90 -17.79
N THR A 251 0.44 3.21 -17.65
CA THR A 251 0.75 4.17 -18.75
C THR A 251 2.23 4.11 -19.11
N LYS A 252 3.13 4.03 -18.13
CA LYS A 252 4.58 3.91 -18.37
C LYS A 252 4.93 2.62 -19.12
N TRP A 253 4.32 1.51 -18.74
CA TRP A 253 4.49 0.23 -19.42
C TRP A 253 4.00 0.30 -20.87
N LEU A 254 2.81 0.88 -21.09
CA LEU A 254 2.23 1.06 -22.42
C LEU A 254 3.11 1.94 -23.33
N LEU A 255 3.58 3.08 -22.82
CA LEU A 255 4.51 3.96 -23.54
C LEU A 255 5.85 3.28 -23.85
N GLY A 256 6.32 2.41 -22.95
CA GLY A 256 7.50 1.59 -23.16
C GLY A 256 7.31 0.60 -24.31
N LEU A 257 6.17 -0.09 -24.34
CA LEU A 257 5.82 -0.99 -25.44
C LEU A 257 5.71 -0.24 -26.77
N LEU A 258 4.96 0.86 -26.83
CA LEU A 258 4.84 1.70 -28.03
C LEU A 258 6.21 2.14 -28.57
N SER A 259 7.17 2.43 -27.70
CA SER A 259 8.53 2.83 -28.08
C SER A 259 9.38 1.66 -28.61
N SER A 260 9.13 0.44 -28.12
CA SER A 260 9.84 -0.76 -28.58
C SER A 260 9.35 -1.23 -29.96
N GLN A 261 8.05 -1.04 -30.26
CA GLN A 261 7.46 -1.47 -31.54
C GLN A 261 7.92 -0.64 -32.73
N THR A 262 8.27 0.62 -32.53
CA THR A 262 8.86 1.46 -33.60
C THR A 262 10.18 0.87 -34.15
N LYS A 263 10.87 0.02 -33.37
CA LYS A 263 12.18 -0.55 -33.73
C LYS A 263 12.11 -1.92 -34.39
N GLU A 264 11.11 -2.74 -34.05
CA GLU A 264 10.93 -4.07 -34.64
C GLU A 264 9.63 -4.11 -35.46
N HIS A 265 9.76 -3.85 -36.77
CA HIS A 265 8.64 -3.96 -37.70
C HIS A 265 8.20 -5.44 -37.80
N GLY A 266 7.10 -5.80 -37.13
CA GLY A 266 6.26 -6.93 -37.54
C GLY A 266 6.14 -8.15 -36.63
N ARG A 267 6.31 -8.06 -35.29
CA ARG A 267 6.03 -9.24 -34.43
C ARG A 267 5.09 -9.05 -33.24
N ASN A 268 4.87 -7.83 -32.77
CA ASN A 268 3.95 -7.57 -31.67
C ASN A 268 2.96 -6.50 -32.14
N GLU A 269 1.70 -6.82 -32.37
CA GLU A 269 0.67 -5.81 -32.67
C GLU A 269 -0.16 -5.61 -31.40
N LEU A 270 -0.10 -4.41 -30.79
CA LEU A 270 -0.91 -4.09 -29.61
C LEU A 270 -2.38 -3.84 -29.99
N PHE A 271 -2.58 -3.33 -31.20
CA PHE A 271 -3.85 -2.95 -31.78
C PHE A 271 -4.12 -3.80 -33.02
N THR A 272 -5.39 -4.09 -33.26
CA THR A 272 -5.85 -4.72 -34.51
C THR A 272 -5.83 -3.73 -35.66
N ASP A 273 -5.78 -4.21 -36.90
CA ASP A 273 -5.84 -3.36 -38.10
C ASP A 273 -7.05 -2.41 -38.13
N LEU A 274 -8.20 -2.86 -37.62
CA LEU A 274 -9.42 -2.05 -37.54
C LEU A 274 -9.28 -0.93 -36.51
N GLU A 275 -8.79 -1.26 -35.31
CA GLU A 275 -8.50 -0.26 -34.25
C GLU A 275 -7.45 0.74 -34.74
N CYS A 276 -6.42 0.28 -35.45
CA CYS A 276 -5.39 1.13 -36.06
C CYS A 276 -6.01 2.13 -37.03
N LYS A 277 -6.85 1.68 -37.96
CA LYS A 277 -7.53 2.56 -38.94
C LYS A 277 -8.40 3.60 -38.23
N GLU A 278 -9.26 3.18 -37.31
CA GLU A 278 -10.15 4.08 -36.56
C GLU A 278 -9.36 5.14 -35.76
N ILE A 279 -8.31 4.72 -35.06
CA ILE A 279 -7.45 5.63 -34.28
C ILE A 279 -6.69 6.59 -35.21
N SER A 280 -6.19 6.11 -36.35
CA SER A 280 -5.46 6.94 -37.32
C SER A 280 -6.34 8.01 -37.97
N GLU A 281 -7.60 7.69 -38.27
CA GLU A 281 -8.57 8.63 -38.82
C GLU A 281 -8.92 9.74 -37.82
N ILE A 282 -9.02 9.40 -36.52
CA ILE A 282 -9.34 10.38 -35.48
C ILE A 282 -8.14 11.29 -35.17
N ILE A 283 -6.93 10.73 -35.17
CA ILE A 283 -5.72 11.44 -34.77
C ILE A 283 -5.07 12.21 -35.94
N GLY A 284 -5.23 11.75 -37.18
CA GLY A 284 -4.69 12.39 -38.38
C GLY A 284 -3.18 12.20 -38.56
N GLY A 285 -2.62 11.06 -38.15
CA GLY A 285 -1.17 10.80 -38.22
C GLY A 285 -0.77 9.36 -37.88
N PRO A 286 0.54 9.05 -37.87
CA PRO A 286 1.04 7.72 -37.52
C PRO A 286 0.71 7.36 -36.07
N ILE A 287 0.00 6.25 -35.88
CA ILE A 287 -0.59 5.82 -34.60
C ILE A 287 0.45 5.80 -33.47
N ASN A 288 1.59 5.14 -33.67
CA ASN A 288 2.54 4.88 -32.58
C ASN A 288 3.14 6.16 -31.99
N GLU A 289 3.52 7.13 -32.83
CA GLU A 289 4.12 8.38 -32.36
C GLU A 289 3.06 9.33 -31.80
N THR A 290 1.95 9.49 -32.51
CA THR A 290 0.93 10.47 -32.10
C THR A 290 0.11 9.97 -30.91
N LEU A 291 -0.18 8.67 -30.82
CA LEU A 291 -0.80 8.08 -29.63
C LEU A 291 0.12 8.20 -28.41
N LYS A 292 1.43 7.95 -28.57
CA LYS A 292 2.41 8.14 -27.49
C LYS A 292 2.42 9.58 -26.99
N LEU A 293 2.41 10.56 -27.89
CA LEU A 293 2.35 11.98 -27.53
C LEU A 293 1.08 12.30 -26.75
N ARG A 294 -0.09 11.89 -27.27
CA ARG A 294 -1.41 12.19 -26.69
C ARG A 294 -1.64 11.50 -25.33
N LEU A 295 -1.17 10.27 -25.18
CA LEU A 295 -1.22 9.55 -23.89
C LEU A 295 -0.29 10.19 -22.86
N SER A 296 0.87 10.71 -23.30
CA SER A 296 1.82 11.41 -22.41
C SER A 296 1.30 12.79 -21.99
N SER A 297 0.61 13.52 -22.88
CA SER A 297 0.07 14.86 -22.59
C SER A 297 -1.27 14.83 -21.85
N SER A 298 -1.90 13.65 -21.68
CA SER A 298 -3.26 13.47 -21.12
C SER A 298 -4.39 14.19 -21.88
N GLU A 299 -4.10 14.79 -23.04
CA GLU A 299 -5.06 15.53 -23.87
C GLU A 299 -6.05 14.63 -24.59
N TRP A 300 -5.76 13.33 -24.70
CA TRP A 300 -6.61 12.36 -25.39
C TRP A 300 -8.05 12.30 -24.84
N VAL A 301 -8.24 12.67 -23.58
CA VAL A 301 -9.53 12.69 -22.89
C VAL A 301 -10.47 13.78 -23.42
N GLN A 302 -9.94 14.83 -24.04
CA GLN A 302 -10.73 15.94 -24.57
C GLN A 302 -11.57 15.52 -25.79
N SER A 303 -11.14 14.49 -26.52
CA SER A 303 -11.85 13.96 -27.68
C SER A 303 -12.69 12.75 -27.30
N GLU A 304 -14.02 12.92 -27.24
CA GLU A 304 -14.94 11.81 -26.95
C GLU A 304 -14.83 10.66 -27.95
N LYS A 305 -14.57 10.97 -29.22
CA LYS A 305 -14.38 9.94 -30.27
C LYS A 305 -13.16 9.07 -29.95
N LEU A 306 -12.05 9.71 -29.57
CA LEU A 306 -10.82 9.00 -29.22
C LEU A 306 -10.99 8.18 -27.93
N VAL A 307 -11.68 8.73 -26.93
CA VAL A 307 -12.01 8.01 -25.70
C VAL A 307 -12.78 6.72 -25.98
N ARG A 308 -13.79 6.76 -26.86
CA ARG A 308 -14.57 5.57 -27.22
C ARG A 308 -13.74 4.54 -27.99
N ALA A 309 -12.96 4.98 -28.97
CA ALA A 309 -12.09 4.10 -29.77
C ALA A 309 -11.02 3.41 -28.90
N LEU A 310 -10.48 4.11 -27.89
CA LEU A 310 -9.42 3.57 -27.01
C LEU A 310 -9.94 2.65 -25.90
N GLN A 311 -11.24 2.62 -25.63
CA GLN A 311 -11.80 1.85 -24.51
C GLN A 311 -11.48 0.35 -24.62
N ALA A 312 -11.85 -0.29 -25.73
CA ALA A 312 -11.64 -1.71 -25.95
C ALA A 312 -10.15 -2.12 -25.92
N PRO A 313 -9.24 -1.47 -26.68
CA PRO A 313 -7.84 -1.86 -26.69
C PRO A 313 -7.15 -1.60 -25.35
N LEU A 314 -7.43 -0.47 -24.68
CA LEU A 314 -6.79 -0.19 -23.39
C LEU A 314 -7.27 -1.14 -22.28
N MET A 315 -8.55 -1.52 -22.26
CA MET A 315 -9.04 -2.53 -21.32
C MET A 315 -8.38 -3.90 -21.57
N ARG A 316 -8.24 -4.30 -22.85
CA ARG A 316 -7.56 -5.53 -23.25
C ARG A 316 -6.10 -5.55 -22.83
N LEU A 317 -5.37 -4.46 -23.10
CA LEU A 317 -3.97 -4.28 -22.70
C LEU A 317 -3.79 -4.24 -21.18
N CYS A 318 -4.72 -3.61 -20.47
CA CYS A 318 -4.72 -3.56 -19.01
C CYS A 318 -4.94 -4.94 -18.39
N ALA A 319 -5.83 -5.74 -18.96
CA ALA A 319 -6.04 -7.12 -18.53
C ALA A 319 -4.77 -7.95 -18.66
N TRP A 320 -4.05 -7.81 -19.79
CA TRP A 320 -2.75 -8.45 -19.97
C TRP A 320 -1.70 -7.95 -18.98
N TYR A 321 -1.60 -6.64 -18.75
CA TYR A 321 -0.66 -6.06 -17.80
C TYR A 321 -0.86 -6.54 -16.35
N LEU A 322 -2.11 -6.76 -15.93
CA LEU A 322 -2.43 -7.23 -14.59
C LEU A 322 -2.28 -8.76 -14.45
N TYR A 323 -2.67 -9.51 -15.47
CA TYR A 323 -2.77 -10.96 -15.42
C TYR A 323 -1.55 -11.67 -16.03
N GLY A 324 -1.16 -11.27 -17.25
CA GLY A 324 -0.11 -11.92 -18.05
C GLY A 324 1.30 -11.47 -17.68
N GLU A 325 1.52 -10.16 -17.54
CA GLU A 325 2.86 -9.60 -17.25
C GLU A 325 3.36 -9.97 -15.85
N LYS A 326 4.55 -10.57 -15.79
CA LYS A 326 5.16 -11.04 -14.55
C LYS A 326 6.52 -10.41 -14.27
N HIS A 327 6.81 -10.22 -12.99
CA HIS A 327 8.15 -9.95 -12.48
C HIS A 327 8.55 -11.04 -11.49
N ARG A 328 9.61 -11.81 -11.81
CA ARG A 328 10.06 -13.00 -11.04
C ARG A 328 8.95 -14.04 -10.83
N GLY A 329 7.97 -14.07 -11.74
CA GLY A 329 6.80 -14.94 -11.70
C GLY A 329 5.61 -14.42 -10.87
N TYR A 330 5.76 -13.30 -10.16
CA TYR A 330 4.65 -12.58 -9.50
C TYR A 330 4.06 -11.52 -10.44
N ALA A 331 2.88 -11.00 -10.13
CA ALA A 331 2.27 -9.91 -10.89
C ALA A 331 3.23 -8.70 -10.97
N LEU A 332 3.38 -8.13 -12.17
CA LEU A 332 4.26 -6.98 -12.39
C LEU A 332 3.80 -5.73 -11.61
N ASN A 333 2.49 -5.52 -11.53
CA ASN A 333 1.93 -4.38 -10.83
C ASN A 333 2.00 -4.56 -9.30
N PRO A 334 2.56 -3.61 -8.54
CA PRO A 334 2.74 -3.75 -7.10
C PRO A 334 1.42 -3.80 -6.32
N VAL A 335 0.40 -3.07 -6.77
CA VAL A 335 -0.92 -3.05 -6.14
C VAL A 335 -1.66 -4.36 -6.41
N ALA A 336 -1.59 -4.88 -7.63
CA ALA A 336 -2.08 -6.21 -7.96
C ALA A 336 -1.40 -7.28 -7.10
N ASN A 337 -0.07 -7.26 -7.02
CA ASN A 337 0.68 -8.19 -6.20
C ASN A 337 0.23 -8.14 -4.73
N PHE A 338 0.04 -6.95 -4.16
CA PHE A 338 -0.47 -6.79 -2.80
C PHE A 338 -1.84 -7.45 -2.60
N HIS A 339 -2.83 -7.17 -3.44
CA HIS A 339 -4.18 -7.74 -3.27
C HIS A 339 -4.21 -9.26 -3.53
N LEU A 340 -3.43 -9.75 -4.50
CA LEU A 340 -3.33 -11.18 -4.81
C LEU A 340 -2.63 -11.97 -3.70
N GLN A 341 -1.57 -11.40 -3.08
CA GLN A 341 -0.97 -11.97 -1.87
C GLN A 341 -1.98 -12.11 -0.73
N ASN A 342 -2.93 -11.16 -0.64
CA ASN A 342 -4.02 -11.21 0.33
C ASN A 342 -5.16 -12.17 -0.04
N GLY A 343 -5.05 -12.89 -1.16
CA GLY A 343 -6.05 -13.85 -1.62
C GLY A 343 -7.27 -13.22 -2.29
N ALA A 344 -7.16 -11.96 -2.75
CA ALA A 344 -8.21 -11.34 -3.54
C ALA A 344 -8.27 -11.92 -4.96
N VAL A 345 -9.44 -11.85 -5.57
CA VAL A 345 -9.66 -12.20 -6.97
C VAL A 345 -9.61 -10.92 -7.81
N LEU A 346 -8.86 -10.94 -8.92
CA LEU A 346 -8.89 -9.86 -9.90
C LEU A 346 -10.26 -9.87 -10.60
N TRP A 347 -11.18 -9.06 -10.10
CA TRP A 347 -12.61 -9.26 -10.33
C TRP A 347 -13.16 -8.41 -11.47
N ARG A 348 -12.77 -7.15 -11.59
CA ARG A 348 -13.26 -6.29 -12.68
C ARG A 348 -12.26 -5.20 -13.01
N ILE A 349 -12.10 -4.91 -14.30
CA ILE A 349 -11.39 -3.72 -14.79
C ILE A 349 -12.42 -2.65 -15.16
N ASN A 350 -12.25 -1.44 -14.64
CA ASN A 350 -13.17 -0.33 -14.79
C ASN A 350 -12.58 0.75 -15.71
N TRP A 351 -13.31 1.06 -16.77
CA TRP A 351 -13.00 2.16 -17.69
C TRP A 351 -13.43 3.51 -17.11
N MET A 352 -12.61 4.55 -17.31
CA MET A 352 -12.88 5.91 -16.81
C MET A 352 -13.25 5.96 -15.31
N ALA A 353 -12.58 5.12 -14.54
CA ALA A 353 -12.81 4.98 -13.11
C ALA A 353 -12.17 6.09 -12.29
N ASP A 354 -11.03 6.63 -12.76
CA ASP A 354 -10.35 7.78 -12.17
C ASP A 354 -9.97 8.82 -13.23
N VAL A 355 -10.81 9.82 -13.42
CA VAL A 355 -10.58 10.95 -14.35
C VAL A 355 -9.72 12.08 -13.75
N SER A 356 -9.09 11.86 -12.59
CA SER A 356 -8.11 12.81 -12.06
C SER A 356 -6.84 12.84 -12.92
N LEU A 357 -6.08 13.93 -12.85
CA LEU A 357 -4.80 14.04 -13.57
C LEU A 357 -3.83 12.91 -13.19
N LYS A 358 -3.85 12.48 -11.91
CA LYS A 358 -3.05 11.34 -11.43
C LYS A 358 -3.53 10.01 -12.01
N GLY A 359 -4.84 9.78 -12.06
CA GLY A 359 -5.43 8.59 -12.68
C GLY A 359 -5.09 8.49 -14.17
N LEU A 360 -5.19 9.61 -14.88
CA LEU A 360 -4.86 9.73 -16.30
C LEU A 360 -3.40 9.42 -16.60
N THR A 361 -2.49 10.08 -15.89
CA THR A 361 -1.04 9.93 -16.10
C THR A 361 -0.51 8.56 -15.67
N SER A 362 -1.08 7.95 -14.64
CA SER A 362 -0.59 6.67 -14.10
C SER A 362 -1.15 5.44 -14.81
N SER A 363 -2.42 5.48 -15.22
CA SER A 363 -3.17 4.30 -15.65
C SER A 363 -4.20 4.55 -16.76
N CYS A 364 -4.15 5.69 -17.46
CA CYS A 364 -5.15 6.05 -18.47
C CYS A 364 -6.59 6.01 -17.94
N SER A 365 -6.80 6.44 -16.69
CA SER A 365 -8.09 6.41 -15.99
C SER A 365 -8.70 5.03 -15.72
N LEU A 366 -7.90 3.97 -15.81
CA LEU A 366 -8.32 2.63 -15.44
C LEU A 366 -8.12 2.36 -13.94
N MET A 367 -9.08 1.68 -13.33
CA MET A 367 -8.92 1.11 -11.99
C MET A 367 -9.36 -0.35 -12.01
N ALA A 368 -8.90 -1.13 -11.04
CA ALA A 368 -9.27 -2.53 -10.89
C ALA A 368 -9.99 -2.75 -9.56
N ASN A 369 -11.03 -3.58 -9.59
CA ASN A 369 -11.65 -4.12 -8.39
C ASN A 369 -11.00 -5.46 -8.04
N TYR A 370 -10.44 -5.56 -6.84
CA TYR A 370 -9.99 -6.82 -6.25
C TYR A 370 -11.01 -7.27 -5.21
N ARG A 371 -11.74 -8.36 -5.51
CA ARG A 371 -12.83 -8.84 -4.66
C ARG A 371 -12.31 -9.85 -3.64
N TYR A 372 -12.74 -9.70 -2.40
CA TYR A 372 -12.37 -10.56 -1.28
C TYR A 372 -13.53 -11.51 -0.97
N PHE A 373 -13.38 -12.76 -1.40
CA PHE A 373 -14.27 -13.85 -1.00
C PHE A 373 -13.72 -14.45 0.29
N LEU A 374 -14.40 -14.20 1.42
CA LEU A 374 -13.87 -14.49 2.76
C LEU A 374 -13.45 -15.96 2.92
N GLU A 375 -14.26 -16.88 2.40
CA GLU A 375 -14.05 -18.33 2.43
C GLU A 375 -12.84 -18.77 1.59
N GLU A 376 -12.56 -18.09 0.48
CA GLU A 376 -11.52 -18.48 -0.48
C GLU A 376 -10.20 -17.70 -0.32
N THR A 377 -10.15 -16.68 0.55
CA THR A 377 -8.94 -15.86 0.72
C THR A 377 -7.69 -16.67 1.07
N GLY A 378 -7.82 -17.70 1.93
CA GLY A 378 -6.71 -18.59 2.29
C GLY A 378 -6.18 -19.38 1.09
N PRO A 379 -7.01 -20.26 0.47
CA PRO A 379 -6.63 -21.01 -0.72
C PRO A 379 -6.09 -20.16 -1.87
N ASN A 380 -6.70 -19.00 -2.12
CA ASN A 380 -6.28 -18.09 -3.20
C ASN A 380 -4.90 -17.49 -2.91
N SER A 381 -4.63 -17.10 -1.66
CA SER A 381 -3.31 -16.61 -1.24
C SER A 381 -2.23 -17.68 -1.42
N THR A 382 -2.49 -18.92 -0.97
CA THR A 382 -1.56 -20.05 -1.15
C THR A 382 -1.31 -20.36 -2.62
N SER A 383 -2.37 -20.39 -3.45
CA SER A 383 -2.26 -20.59 -4.89
C SER A 383 -1.40 -19.53 -5.58
N TYR A 384 -1.51 -18.27 -5.15
CA TYR A 384 -0.70 -17.18 -5.69
C TYR A 384 0.76 -17.24 -5.23
N LEU A 385 1.01 -17.47 -3.94
CA LEU A 385 2.36 -17.49 -3.39
C LEU A 385 3.17 -18.74 -3.81
N CYS A 386 2.54 -19.92 -3.80
CA CYS A 386 3.22 -21.18 -4.09
C CYS A 386 3.21 -21.51 -5.59
N SER A 387 2.04 -21.39 -6.23
CA SER A 387 1.85 -21.81 -7.63
C SER A 387 1.89 -20.65 -8.63
N LYS A 388 2.03 -19.41 -8.16
CA LYS A 388 2.05 -18.19 -9.00
C LYS A 388 0.79 -18.02 -9.87
N ASN A 389 -0.30 -18.67 -9.46
CA ASN A 389 -1.55 -18.68 -10.17
C ASN A 389 -2.44 -17.53 -9.71
N ILE A 390 -2.96 -16.74 -10.66
CA ILE A 390 -3.83 -15.59 -10.40
C ILE A 390 -5.29 -16.03 -10.62
N LYS A 391 -6.13 -15.86 -9.60
CA LYS A 391 -7.58 -15.99 -9.76
C LYS A 391 -8.16 -14.70 -10.35
N ALA A 392 -8.88 -14.82 -11.45
CA ALA A 392 -9.51 -13.71 -12.14
C ALA A 392 -10.95 -14.05 -12.54
N SER A 393 -11.80 -13.04 -12.73
CA SER A 393 -13.18 -13.21 -13.21
C SER A 393 -13.24 -13.53 -14.70
N GLU A 394 -14.41 -13.99 -15.16
CA GLU A 394 -14.70 -14.20 -16.58
C GLU A 394 -14.50 -12.94 -17.44
N GLN A 395 -14.83 -11.75 -16.91
CA GLN A 395 -14.62 -10.49 -17.63
C GLN A 395 -13.14 -10.28 -17.94
N VAL A 396 -12.27 -10.51 -16.96
CA VAL A 396 -10.83 -10.33 -17.11
C VAL A 396 -10.24 -11.42 -17.99
N LEU A 397 -10.63 -12.68 -17.79
CA LEU A 397 -10.18 -13.79 -18.62
C LEU A 397 -10.60 -13.65 -20.08
N SER A 398 -11.80 -13.13 -20.34
CA SER A 398 -12.27 -12.81 -21.70
C SER A 398 -11.38 -11.76 -22.37
N LEU A 399 -11.01 -10.68 -21.67
CA LEU A 399 -10.09 -9.66 -22.18
C LEU A 399 -8.67 -10.22 -22.42
N VAL A 400 -8.17 -11.07 -21.52
CA VAL A 400 -6.87 -11.75 -21.70
C VAL A 400 -6.91 -12.68 -22.92
N ALA A 401 -7.99 -13.45 -23.11
CA ALA A 401 -8.15 -14.31 -24.28
C ALA A 401 -8.20 -13.50 -25.58
N GLN A 402 -8.84 -12.32 -25.58
CA GLN A 402 -8.80 -11.39 -26.72
C GLN A 402 -7.39 -10.88 -26.99
N PHE A 403 -6.60 -10.58 -25.94
CA PHE A 403 -5.21 -10.18 -26.11
C PHE A 403 -4.38 -11.31 -26.75
N GLN A 404 -4.48 -12.54 -26.23
CA GLN A 404 -3.72 -13.69 -26.73
C GLN A 404 -4.04 -14.06 -28.19
N LYS A 405 -5.26 -13.78 -28.67
CA LYS A 405 -5.63 -13.97 -30.07
C LYS A 405 -4.90 -13.00 -31.01
N ASN A 406 -4.65 -11.79 -30.53
CA ASN A 406 -4.21 -10.67 -31.38
C ASN A 406 -2.72 -10.36 -31.19
N SER A 407 -2.13 -10.74 -30.06
CA SER A 407 -0.76 -10.39 -29.68
C SER A 407 -0.03 -11.62 -29.14
N LYS A 408 1.20 -11.87 -29.64
CA LYS A 408 2.09 -12.96 -29.17
C LYS A 408 3.12 -12.49 -28.13
N LEU A 409 2.80 -11.41 -27.41
CA LEU A 409 3.69 -10.75 -26.46
C LEU A 409 4.10 -11.66 -25.29
#